data_AF-A0A7X5WP70-F1
#
_entry.id   AF-A0A7X5WP70-F1
#
_cell.length_a   1.000
_cell.length_b   1.000
_cell.length_c   1.000
_cell.angle_alpha   90.00
_cell.angle_beta   90.00
_cell.angle_gamma   90.00
#
_symmetry.space_group_name_H-M   'P 1'
#
loop_
_entity.id
_entity.type
_entity.pdbx_description
1 polymer ?
#
loop_
_entity_poly.entity_id
_entity_poly.type
_entity_poly.pdbx_seq_one_letter_code
_entity_poly.pdbx_strand_id
1 'polypeptide(L)'
;MRVGVLALQGDFREHARAATALGAEVVLVRTPADLDGIDALIIPGGESTTIGKLAEWHGLVEPLREAIGAGLPTLGTCAGM
;
A
#
# COMPACT_ATOMS: atom_id res chain seq x y z
N MET A 1 -13.58 -1.12 -8.01
CA MET A 1 -12.33 -0.39 -7.73
C MET A 1 -11.40 -1.35 -7.01
N ARG A 2 -10.18 -1.53 -7.51
CA ARG A 2 -9.14 -2.37 -6.91
C ARG A 2 -8.24 -1.48 -6.06
N VAL A 3 -8.22 -1.69 -4.75
CA VAL A 3 -7.46 -0.87 -3.81
C VAL A 3 -6.31 -1.69 -3.25
N GLY A 4 -5.08 -1.26 -3.52
CA GLY A 4 -3.89 -1.80 -2.90
C GLY A 4 -3.76 -1.32 -1.45
N VAL A 5 -3.39 -2.21 -0.53
CA VAL A 5 -2.98 -1.86 0.83
C VAL A 5 -1.59 -2.43 1.06
N LEU A 6 -0.60 -1.57 1.34
CA LEU A 6 0.76 -2.03 1.64
C LEU A 6 0.73 -2.91 2.90
N ALA A 7 1.16 -4.17 2.75
CA ALA A 7 0.95 -5.22 3.74
C ALA A 7 2.27 -5.88 4.18
N LEU A 8 3.32 -5.07 4.31
CA LEU A 8 4.65 -5.48 4.80
C LEU A 8 4.73 -5.49 6.33
N GLN A 9 4.19 -4.44 6.97
CA GLN A 9 4.08 -4.27 8.42
C GLN A 9 2.96 -3.27 8.71
N GLY A 10 2.42 -3.29 9.93
CA GLY A 10 1.47 -2.28 10.40
C GLY A 10 0.01 -2.73 10.36
N ASP A 11 -0.89 -1.77 10.51
CA ASP A 11 -2.34 -1.98 10.69
C ASP A 11 -3.08 -2.12 9.34
N PHE A 12 -2.49 -2.87 8.41
CA PHE A 12 -3.05 -3.06 7.06
C PHE A 12 -4.40 -3.80 7.07
N ARG A 13 -4.68 -4.61 8.11
CA ARG A 13 -5.92 -5.39 8.22
C ARG A 13 -7.13 -4.48 8.43
N GLU A 14 -6.97 -3.42 9.20
CA GLU A 14 -7.99 -2.41 9.50
C GLU A 14 -8.34 -1.65 8.22
N HIS A 15 -7.33 -1.24 7.47
CA HIS A 15 -7.51 -0.61 6.15
C HIS A 15 -8.15 -1.54 5.12
N ALA A 16 -7.71 -2.80 5.03
CA ALA A 16 -8.31 -3.79 4.14
C ALA A 16 -9.79 -4.02 4.46
N ARG A 17 -10.14 -4.15 5.75
CA ARG A 17 -11.55 -4.29 6.18
C ARG A 17 -12.38 -3.06 5.84
N ALA A 18 -11.86 -1.86 6.08
CA ALA A 18 -12.56 -0.61 5.77
C ALA A 18 -12.80 -0.46 4.26
N ALA A 19 -11.78 -0.71 3.43
CA ALA A 19 -11.90 -0.64 1.98
C ALA A 19 -12.90 -1.69 1.44
N THR A 20 -12.84 -2.92 1.96
CA THR A 20 -13.81 -3.98 1.61
C THR A 20 -15.24 -3.58 2.00
N ALA A 21 -15.44 -3.01 3.18
CA ALA A 21 -16.75 -2.55 3.66
C ALA A 21 -17.35 -1.42 2.81
N LEU A 22 -16.50 -0.65 2.10
CA LEU A 22 -16.88 0.37 1.14
C LEU A 22 -17.08 -0.18 -0.29
N GLY A 23 -16.92 -1.49 -0.50
CA GLY A 23 -17.15 -2.16 -1.78
C GLY A 23 -15.92 -2.24 -2.70
N ALA A 24 -14.71 -1.98 -2.20
CA ALA A 24 -13.48 -2.18 -2.96
C ALA A 24 -13.06 -3.65 -3.00
N GLU A 25 -12.45 -4.06 -4.11
CA GLU A 25 -11.66 -5.29 -4.17
C GLU A 25 -10.27 -4.98 -3.62
N VAL A 26 -9.90 -5.62 -2.51
CA VAL A 26 -8.64 -5.32 -1.83
C VAL A 26 -7.51 -6.23 -2.32
N VAL A 27 -6.39 -5.62 -2.67
CA VAL A 27 -5.12 -6.29 -2.94
C VAL A 27 -4.15 -5.99 -1.81
N LEU A 28 -3.61 -7.03 -1.16
CA LEU A 28 -2.56 -6.85 -0.16
C LEU A 28 -1.21 -6.77 -0.87
N VAL A 29 -0.65 -5.56 -0.95
CA VAL A 29 0.59 -5.29 -1.67
C VAL A 29 1.79 -5.72 -0.84
N ARG A 30 2.50 -6.76 -1.30
CA ARG A 30 3.73 -7.29 -0.68
C ARG A 30 4.88 -7.40 -1.66
N THR A 31 4.58 -7.33 -2.95
CA THR A 31 5.53 -7.45 -4.05
C THR A 31 5.20 -6.42 -5.14
N PRO A 32 6.15 -6.08 -6.02
CA PRO A 32 5.90 -5.15 -7.12
C PRO A 32 4.73 -5.57 -8.03
N ALA A 33 4.56 -6.87 -8.28
CA ALA A 33 3.47 -7.38 -9.12
C ALA A 33 2.07 -7.14 -8.52
N ASP A 34 1.97 -6.93 -7.20
CA ASP A 34 0.68 -6.62 -6.55
C ASP A 34 0.19 -5.20 -6.87
N LEU A 35 1.06 -4.34 -7.43
CA LEU A 35 0.68 -3.01 -7.91
C LEU A 35 -0.06 -3.06 -9.26
N ASP A 36 -0.05 -4.20 -9.95
CA ASP A 36 -0.61 -4.30 -11.29
C ASP A 36 -2.15 -4.19 -11.27
N GLY A 37 -2.64 -3.11 -11.89
CA GLY A 37 -4.06 -2.85 -12.07
C GLY A 37 -4.79 -2.47 -10.78
N ILE A 38 -4.11 -1.88 -9.79
CA ILE A 38 -4.78 -1.19 -8.68
C ILE A 38 -5.16 0.24 -9.10
N ASP A 39 -6.33 0.68 -8.66
CA ASP A 39 -6.88 2.01 -8.94
C ASP A 39 -6.47 3.05 -7.87
N ALA A 40 -6.08 2.59 -6.68
CA ALA A 40 -5.57 3.42 -5.58
C ALA A 40 -4.73 2.58 -4.62
N LEU A 41 -3.89 3.27 -3.83
CA LEU A 41 -3.02 2.67 -2.82
C LEU A 41 -3.28 3.27 -1.43
N ILE A 42 -3.24 2.42 -0.41
CA ILE A 42 -3.20 2.81 0.99
C ILE A 42 -1.85 2.38 1.59
N ILE A 43 -1.14 3.32 2.20
CA ILE A 43 0.05 3.07 3.01
C ILE A 43 -0.35 3.24 4.48
N PRO A 44 -0.51 2.13 5.24
CA PRO A 44 -1.07 2.18 6.57
C PRO A 44 -0.09 2.71 7.62
N GLY A 45 -0.61 2.99 8.81
CA GLY A 45 0.18 3.23 10.01
C GLY A 45 0.96 1.99 10.47
N GLY A 46 1.97 2.22 11.29
CA GLY A 46 2.89 1.19 11.78
C GLY A 46 4.18 1.85 12.28
N GLU A 47 5.31 1.16 12.11
CA GLU A 47 6.63 1.73 12.40
C GLU A 47 7.34 2.02 11.07
N SER A 48 7.54 3.31 10.77
CA SER A 48 7.99 3.77 9.44
C SER A 48 9.37 3.25 9.06
N THR A 49 10.29 3.11 10.01
CA THR A 49 11.64 2.58 9.74
C THR A 49 11.57 1.13 9.26
N THR A 50 10.73 0.32 9.90
CA THR A 50 10.53 -1.09 9.58
C THR A 50 9.81 -1.22 8.24
N ILE A 51 8.76 -0.44 8.00
CA ILE A 51 8.05 -0.41 6.71
C ILE A 51 9.01 -0.06 5.58
N GLY A 52 9.83 0.99 5.75
CA GLY A 52 10.81 1.42 4.75
C GLY A 52 11.85 0.35 4.44
N LYS A 53 12.45 -0.26 5.47
CA LYS A 53 13.43 -1.36 5.30
C LYS A 53 12.83 -2.57 4.61
N LEU A 54 11.62 -2.96 4.99
CA LEU A 54 10.92 -4.06 4.33
C LEU A 54 10.60 -3.71 2.87
N ALA A 55 10.16 -2.48 2.59
CA ALA A 55 9.89 -2.05 1.22
C ALA A 55 11.16 -2.10 0.36
N GLU A 56 12.31 -1.70 0.90
CA GLU A 56 13.60 -1.83 0.23
C GLU A 56 13.97 -3.30 -0.01
N TRP A 57 13.87 -4.16 1.02
CA TRP A 57 14.18 -5.59 0.89
C TRP A 57 13.30 -6.33 -0.10
N HIS A 58 12.05 -5.90 -0.25
CA HIS A 58 11.09 -6.46 -1.20
C HIS A 58 11.12 -5.78 -2.57
N GLY A 59 12.04 -4.83 -2.81
CA GLY A 59 12.17 -4.13 -4.09
C GLY A 59 10.96 -3.28 -4.46
N LEU A 60 10.25 -2.76 -3.47
CA LEU A 60 9.00 -2.02 -3.62
C LEU A 60 9.18 -0.50 -3.66
N VAL A 61 10.34 0.02 -3.22
CA VAL A 61 10.57 1.48 -3.12
C VAL A 61 10.41 2.18 -4.46
N GLU A 62 11.13 1.72 -5.49
CA GLU A 62 11.07 2.30 -6.84
C GLU A 62 9.70 2.10 -7.50
N PRO A 63 9.09 0.89 -7.53
CA PRO A 63 7.75 0.69 -8.08
C PRO A 63 6.67 1.57 -7.42
N LEU A 64 6.71 1.72 -6.09
CA LEU A 64 5.79 2.61 -5.38
C LEU A 64 6.01 4.07 -5.76
N ARG A 65 7.27 4.52 -5.82
CA ARG A 65 7.60 5.90 -6.22
C ARG A 65 7.14 6.20 -7.64
N GLU A 66 7.37 5.28 -8.58
CA GLU A 66 6.94 5.42 -9.96
C GLU A 66 5.42 5.45 -10.09
N ALA A 67 4.71 4.52 -9.44
CA ALA A 67 3.25 4.47 -9.48
C ALA A 67 2.61 5.75 -8.89
N ILE A 68 3.08 6.19 -7.72
CA ILE A 68 2.62 7.42 -7.07
C ILE A 68 2.94 8.64 -7.95
N GLY A 69 4.16 8.71 -8.49
CA GLY A 69 4.60 9.78 -9.39
C GLY A 69 3.83 9.84 -10.70
N ALA A 70 3.34 8.69 -11.20
CA ALA A 70 2.48 8.57 -12.37
C ALA A 70 1.00 8.94 -12.08
N GLY A 71 0.67 9.27 -10.83
CA GLY A 71 -0.66 9.75 -10.45
C GLY A 71 -1.56 8.71 -9.78
N LEU A 72 -1.02 7.59 -9.31
CA LEU A 72 -1.80 6.62 -8.51
C LEU A 72 -2.32 7.31 -7.23
N PRO A 73 -3.64 7.43 -7.04
CA PRO A 73 -4.22 8.02 -5.84
C PRO A 73 -3.74 7.25 -4.61
N THR A 74 -3.09 7.95 -3.68
CA THR A 74 -2.43 7.32 -2.54
C THR A 74 -2.85 7.98 -1.23
N LEU A 75 -3.28 7.16 -0.27
CA LEU A 75 -3.61 7.57 1.08
C LEU A 75 -2.55 7.05 2.05
N GLY A 76 -1.73 7.94 2.58
CA GLY A 76 -0.85 7.67 3.71
C GLY A 76 -1.55 7.94 5.04
N THR A 77 -1.45 7.01 6.00
CA THR A 77 -1.91 7.23 7.38
C THR A 77 -0.78 7.02 8.37
N CYS A 78 -0.60 7.95 9.31
CA CYS A 78 0.44 7.89 10.35
C CYS A 78 1.85 7.68 9.75
N ALA A 79 2.41 6.46 9.86
CA ALA A 79 3.72 6.10 9.31
C ALA A 79 3.78 6.13 7.77
N GLY A 80 2.64 6.09 7.10
CA GLY A 80 2.54 6.17 5.65
C GLY A 80 2.52 7.58 5.06
N MET A 81 2.60 8.65 5.88
CA MET A 81 2.73 10.05 5.43
C MET A 81 4.19 10.43 5.20
#